data_AF-E2ANT1-F1
#
_entry.id   AF-E2ANT1-F1
#
_cell.length_a   1.000
_cell.length_b   1.000
_cell.length_c   1.000
_cell.angle_alpha   90.00
_cell.angle_beta   90.00
_cell.angle_gamma   90.00
#
_symmetry.space_group_name_H-M   'P 1'
#
loop_
_entity.id
_entity.type
_entity.pdbx_description
1 polymer ?
#
loop_
_entity_poly.entity_id
_entity_poly.type
_entity_poly.pdbx_seq_one_letter_code
_entity_poly.pdbx_strand_id
1 'polypeptide(L)' 'VAKLHELRYELLPHPPYSPDLAPCDFFLFPNMKKWLAGKKFSSNEEVIAETEAYFGEFDKSYFLEGLK' A
#
# COMPACT_ATOMS: atom_id res chain seq x y z
N VAL A 1 -11.26 -16.37 6.76
CA VAL A 1 -10.32 -17.17 7.59
C VAL A 1 -9.95 -18.51 6.95
N ALA A 2 -10.93 -19.28 6.43
CA ALA A 2 -10.67 -20.59 5.79
C ALA A 2 -9.51 -20.55 4.77
N LYS A 3 -9.49 -19.56 3.87
CA LYS A 3 -8.42 -19.46 2.87
C LYS A 3 -7.03 -19.13 3.43
N LEU A 4 -6.95 -18.30 4.48
CA LEU A 4 -5.69 -17.97 5.14
C LEU A 4 -5.08 -19.21 5.80
N HIS A 5 -5.93 -20.02 6.44
CA HIS A 5 -5.53 -21.27 7.07
C HIS A 5 -5.10 -22.33 6.04
N GLU A 6 -5.83 -22.47 4.92
CA GLU A 6 -5.43 -23.35 3.80
C GLU A 6 -4.05 -22.98 3.24
N LEU A 7 -3.78 -21.68 3.12
CA LEU A 7 -2.51 -21.16 2.60
C LEU A 7 -1.40 -21.07 3.68
N ARG A 8 -1.70 -21.46 4.93
CA ARG A 8 -0.79 -21.42 6.08
C ARG A 8 -0.22 -20.03 6.39
N TYR A 9 -1.00 -18.99 6.13
CA TYR A 9 -0.65 -17.64 6.58
C TYR A 9 -1.01 -17.45 8.06
N GLU A 10 -0.10 -16.88 8.81
CA GLU A 10 -0.36 -16.39 10.15
C GLU A 10 -1.16 -15.08 10.08
N LEU A 11 -2.24 -14.99 10.86
CA LEU A 11 -3.02 -13.77 10.99
C LEU A 11 -2.49 -12.98 12.19
N LEU A 12 -1.86 -11.85 11.93
CA LEU A 12 -1.42 -10.94 12.99
C LEU A 12 -2.63 -10.25 13.65
N PRO A 13 -2.67 -10.12 14.98
CA PRO A 13 -3.73 -9.38 15.65
C PRO A 13 -3.65 -7.90 15.29
N HIS A 14 -4.77 -7.33 14.85
CA HIS A 14 -4.88 -5.90 14.57
C HIS A 14 -6.06 -5.32 15.33
N PRO A 15 -5.85 -4.29 16.18
CA PRO A 15 -6.93 -3.68 16.94
C PRO A 15 -7.91 -2.92 16.02
N PRO A 16 -9.20 -2.86 16.37
CA PRO A 16 -10.18 -2.08 15.61
C PRO A 16 -9.77 -0.60 15.49
N TYR A 17 -10.06 0.01 14.35
CA TYR A 17 -9.88 1.45 14.09
C TYR A 17 -8.47 1.99 14.34
N SER A 18 -7.44 1.20 14.06
CA SER A 18 -6.04 1.58 14.29
C SER A 18 -5.24 1.77 12.99
N PRO A 19 -5.62 2.73 12.13
CA PRO A 19 -4.89 2.99 10.88
C PRO A 19 -3.45 3.48 11.13
N ASP A 20 -3.18 4.04 12.30
CA ASP A 20 -1.84 4.40 12.77
C ASP A 20 -0.91 3.19 12.96
N LEU A 21 -1.47 1.99 13.13
CA LEU A 21 -0.72 0.74 13.23
C LEU A 21 -0.63 -0.02 11.91
N ALA A 22 -1.29 0.44 10.85
CA ALA A 22 -1.30 -0.21 9.55
C ALA A 22 -0.31 0.50 8.60
N PRO A 23 0.82 -0.13 8.22
CA PRO A 23 1.82 0.46 7.32
C PRO A 23 1.26 0.99 6.01
N CYS A 24 0.23 0.34 5.49
CA CYS A 24 -0.46 0.82 4.30
C CYS A 24 -1.12 2.20 4.52
N ASP A 25 -1.76 2.39 5.67
CA ASP A 25 -2.55 3.59 5.97
C ASP A 25 -1.69 4.77 6.46
N PHE A 26 -0.69 4.53 7.32
CA PHE A 26 0.16 5.61 7.84
C PHE A 26 1.33 5.98 6.92
N PHE A 27 1.83 5.05 6.09
CA PHE A 27 3.02 5.27 5.26
C PHE A 27 2.71 5.22 3.75
N LEU A 28 2.23 4.08 3.24
CA LEU A 28 2.13 3.85 1.79
C LEU A 28 1.13 4.80 1.12
N PHE A 29 -0.13 4.80 1.56
CA PHE A 29 -1.19 5.59 0.93
C PHE A 29 -0.96 7.10 1.04
N PRO A 30 -0.49 7.67 2.17
CA PRO A 30 -0.17 9.09 2.23
C PRO A 30 0.90 9.51 1.22
N ASN A 31 1.97 8.71 1.05
CA ASN A 31 3.03 9.03 0.11
C ASN A 31 2.59 8.85 -1.35
N MET A 32 1.82 7.80 -1.65
CA MET A 32 1.22 7.62 -2.97
C MET A 32 0.21 8.72 -3.31
N LYS A 33 -0.58 9.20 -2.34
CA LYS A 33 -1.48 10.35 -2.55
C LYS A 33 -0.72 11.62 -2.91
N LYS A 34 0.46 11.86 -2.31
CA LYS A 34 1.32 12.99 -2.69
C LYS A 34 1.83 12.83 -4.12
N TRP A 35 2.23 11.62 -4.52
CA TRP A 35 2.66 11.32 -5.88
C TRP A 35 1.55 11.54 -6.93
N LEU A 36 0.31 11.17 -6.58
CA LEU A 36 -0.86 11.31 -7.45
C LEU A 36 -1.50 12.70 -7.38
N ALA A 37 -1.07 13.57 -6.46
CA ALA A 37 -1.70 14.86 -6.23
C ALA A 37 -1.64 15.73 -7.50
N GLY A 38 -2.79 16.26 -7.90
CA GLY A 38 -2.91 17.15 -9.07
C GLY A 38 -2.99 16.42 -10.42
N LYS A 39 -2.75 15.10 -10.46
CA LYS A 39 -2.94 14.31 -11.68
C LYS A 39 -4.42 14.08 -11.95
N LYS A 40 -4.82 14.16 -13.22
CA LYS A 40 -6.17 13.80 -13.70
C LYS A 40 -6.00 12.69 -14.70
N PHE A 41 -6.77 11.63 -14.53
CA PHE A 41 -6.73 10.47 -15.40
C PHE A 41 -8.04 10.38 -16.17
N SER A 42 -7.94 10.02 -17.45
CA SER A 42 -9.08 9.89 -18.36
C SER A 42 -9.54 8.44 -18.49
N SER A 43 -8.73 7.48 -18.03
CA SER A 43 -9.06 6.06 -18.06
C SER A 43 -8.44 5.30 -16.87
N ASN A 44 -8.89 4.06 -16.69
CA ASN A 44 -8.34 3.17 -15.66
C ASN A 44 -6.91 2.73 -16.01
N GLU A 45 -6.59 2.59 -17.29
CA GLU A 45 -5.26 2.20 -17.77
C GLU A 45 -4.21 3.24 -17.36
N GLU A 46 -4.55 4.53 -17.44
CA GLU A 46 -3.66 5.60 -16.97
C GLU A 46 -3.42 5.53 -15.46
N VAL A 47 -4.46 5.23 -14.67
CA VAL A 47 -4.32 5.06 -13.20
C VAL A 47 -3.45 3.85 -12.87
N ILE A 48 -3.64 2.74 -13.58
CA ILE A 48 -2.85 1.51 -13.41
C ILE A 48 -1.38 1.81 -13.72
N ALA A 49 -1.11 2.40 -14.89
CA ALA A 49 0.26 2.72 -15.31
C ALA A 49 0.96 3.66 -14.32
N GLU A 50 0.25 4.68 -13.81
CA GLU A 50 0.81 5.60 -12.82
C GLU A 50 1.06 4.94 -11.46
N THR A 51 0.19 4.00 -11.07
CA THR A 51 0.35 3.21 -9.84
C THR A 51 1.55 2.26 -9.96
N GLU A 52 1.71 1.61 -11.11
CA GLU A 52 2.88 0.76 -11.40
C GLU A 52 4.17 1.58 -11.41
N ALA A 53 4.14 2.80 -11.99
CA ALA A 53 5.27 3.72 -11.96
C ALA A 53 5.66 4.09 -10.52
N TYR A 54 4.69 4.39 -9.65
CA TYR A 54 4.95 4.65 -8.23
C TYR A 54 5.67 3.47 -7.56
N PHE A 55 5.22 2.23 -7.76
CA PHE A 55 5.88 1.06 -7.16
C PHE A 55 7.23 0.74 -7.81
N GLY A 56 7.43 1.09 -9.08
CA GLY A 56 8.69 0.91 -9.81
C GLY A 56 9.77 1.92 -9.45
N GLU A 57 9.40 3.10 -8.95
CA GLU A 57 10.34 4.18 -8.57
C GLU A 57 11.15 3.84 -7.31
N PHE A 58 10.55 3.11 -6.36
CA PHE A 58 11.16 2.84 -5.07
C PHE A 58 11.73 1.42 -4.97
N ASP A 59 12.94 1.31 -4.41
CA ASP A 59 13.49 0.00 -4.06
C ASP A 59 12.91 -0.53 -2.74
N LYS A 60 13.26 -1.78 -2.40
CA LYS A 60 12.74 -2.46 -1.20
C LYS A 60 13.03 -1.69 0.10
N SER A 61 14.15 -0.97 0.18
CA SER A 61 14.56 -0.25 1.39
C SER A 61 13.57 0.85 1.78
N TYR A 62 12.95 1.52 0.79
CA TYR A 62 11.92 2.51 1.02
C TYR A 62 10.70 1.90 1.72
N PHE A 63 10.22 0.75 1.25
CA PHE A 63 9.07 0.08 1.86
C PHE A 63 9.40 -0.51 3.23
N LEU A 64 10.64 -0.96 3.44
CA LEU A 64 11.10 -1.42 4.74
C LEU A 64 11.09 -0.31 5.78
N GLU A 65 11.24 0.96 5.40
CA GLU A 65 11.13 2.09 6.33
C GLU A 65 9.74 2.19 6.96
N GLY A 66 8.68 1.95 6.17
CA GLY A 66 7.30 1.94 6.67
C GLY A 66 6.93 0.71 7.50
N LEU A 67 7.80 -0.31 7.56
CA LEU A 67 7.61 -1.54 8.34
C LEU A 67 8.45 -1.57 9.63
N LYS A 68 9.28 -0.54 9.88
CA LYS A 68 10.03 -0.38 11.12
C LYS A 68 9.11 0.01 12.27
#